data_AF-A0A0L0HNH7-F1
#
_entry.id   AF-A0A0L0HNH7-F1
#
_cell.length_a   1.000
_cell.length_b   1.000
_cell.length_c   1.000
_cell.angle_alpha   90.00
_cell.angle_beta   90.00
_cell.angle_gamma   90.00
#
_symmetry.space_group_name_H-M   'P 1'
#
loop_
_entity.id
_entity.type
_entity.pdbx_description
1 polymer ?
#
loop_
_entity_poly.entity_id
_entity_poly.type
_entity_poly.pdbx_seq_one_letter_code
_entity_poly.pdbx_strand_id
1 'polypeptide(L)'
;MSPQAPPPSCPVDHSSSTPPPSAEPPMSCPIDHSKASTPQQPQPHPTNNPLAGLTADSCPYSAERQEQELIAESNNMPPPSQLPAQDQKQLLSTEREHSTIPMGGRFDGKNWVYPSEQMFFNAMRRKNWQPSEQDMSVVVPIHNAVNEQCWRKILEWEALYKSSCGQPKLLKFQGKPKDYTPKARIRSLLGYTLPFDRHDWTIDRCGKTVTYVIDFYSGAPAKDGGVSFYLDVRPKLTVDGVKDRIKMWWSTGSGLW
;
A
#
# COMPACT_ATOMS: atom_id res chain seq x y z
N MET A 1 -9.61 58.75 12.07
CA MET A 1 -8.74 57.64 11.62
C MET A 1 -7.81 57.33 12.77
N SER A 2 -8.12 56.29 13.54
CA SER A 2 -7.37 55.90 14.74
C SER A 2 -6.09 55.13 14.37
N PRO A 3 -4.96 55.34 15.07
CA PRO A 3 -3.76 54.53 14.88
C PRO A 3 -3.85 53.18 15.60
N GLN A 4 -3.38 52.14 14.92
CA GLN A 4 -3.46 50.73 15.30
C GLN A 4 -2.26 50.32 16.17
N ALA A 5 -2.51 49.61 17.27
CA ALA A 5 -1.49 49.11 18.20
C ALA A 5 -0.81 47.82 17.67
N PRO A 6 0.48 47.57 17.99
CA PRO A 6 1.21 46.38 17.57
C PRO A 6 0.84 45.13 18.41
N PRO A 7 1.03 43.90 17.87
CA PRO A 7 0.65 42.67 18.56
C PRO A 7 1.62 42.31 19.71
N PRO A 8 1.14 41.70 20.81
CA PRO A 8 1.98 41.32 21.93
C PRO A 8 2.81 40.05 21.65
N SER A 9 4.12 40.16 21.84
CA SER A 9 5.04 39.03 21.99
C SER A 9 5.03 38.54 23.44
N CYS A 10 4.69 37.28 23.69
CA CYS A 10 4.83 36.67 25.01
C CYS A 10 6.16 35.89 25.09
N PRO A 11 7.00 36.16 26.11
CA PRO A 11 8.27 35.48 26.34
C PRO A 11 8.01 34.16 27.09
N VAL A 12 8.64 33.06 26.67
CA VAL A 12 8.62 31.82 27.47
C VAL A 12 10.05 31.43 27.79
N ASP A 13 10.31 31.51 29.08
CA ASP A 13 11.53 31.18 29.82
C ASP A 13 11.88 29.70 29.68
N HIS A 14 13.15 29.38 29.41
CA HIS A 14 13.66 28.01 29.38
C HIS A 14 14.29 27.67 30.72
N SER A 15 13.46 27.37 31.72
CA SER A 15 13.92 26.89 33.03
C SER A 15 13.22 25.58 33.41
N SER A 16 13.93 24.49 33.14
CA SER A 16 13.95 23.19 33.85
C SER A 16 12.67 22.66 34.52
N SER A 17 12.11 21.59 33.94
CA SER A 17 11.40 20.55 34.70
C SER A 17 11.49 19.20 33.97
N THR A 18 12.13 18.24 34.63
CA THR A 18 12.30 16.83 34.27
C THR A 18 10.96 16.11 34.05
N PRO A 19 10.81 15.25 33.01
CA PRO A 19 9.67 14.35 32.89
C PRO A 19 9.96 12.92 33.44
N PRO A 20 8.90 12.20 33.88
CA PRO A 20 8.94 10.85 34.48
C PRO A 20 9.13 9.73 33.43
N PRO A 21 9.42 8.47 33.84
CA PRO A 21 9.77 7.40 32.92
C PRO A 21 8.55 6.74 32.25
N SER A 22 8.80 6.30 31.01
CA SER A 22 8.05 5.30 30.24
C SER A 22 6.73 5.73 29.59
N ALA A 23 6.82 6.10 28.31
CA ALA A 23 5.77 5.92 27.32
C ALA A 23 6.35 5.14 26.13
N GLU A 24 5.65 4.08 25.72
CA GLU A 24 5.97 3.21 24.61
C GLU A 24 6.00 3.97 23.26
N PRO A 25 6.82 3.55 22.28
CA PRO A 25 6.97 4.28 21.03
C PRO A 25 5.74 4.10 20.11
N PRO A 26 5.37 5.12 19.30
CA PRO A 26 4.26 5.04 18.38
C PRO A 26 4.55 4.08 17.20
N MET A 27 3.49 3.52 16.62
CA MET A 27 3.50 2.48 15.58
C MET A 27 4.28 2.89 14.30
N SER A 28 5.59 2.71 14.33
CA SER A 28 6.40 2.42 13.14
C SER A 28 6.38 0.91 12.91
N CYS A 29 6.08 0.44 11.70
CA CYS A 29 6.26 -0.97 11.35
C CYS A 29 7.70 -1.40 11.73
N PRO A 30 7.91 -2.28 12.73
CA PRO A 30 9.23 -2.61 13.20
C PRO A 30 9.85 -3.65 12.25
N ILE A 31 10.54 -3.20 11.20
CA ILE A 31 11.34 -4.10 10.36
C ILE A 31 12.82 -3.84 10.58
N ASP A 32 13.49 -4.81 11.21
CA ASP A 32 14.92 -5.02 11.05
C ASP A 32 15.16 -5.80 9.75
N HIS A 33 15.80 -5.17 8.76
CA HIS A 33 16.03 -5.73 7.43
C HIS A 33 17.34 -6.53 7.31
N SER A 34 17.94 -6.93 8.44
CA SER A 34 19.32 -7.43 8.48
C SER A 34 19.51 -8.95 8.32
N LYS A 35 18.46 -9.77 8.20
CA LYS A 35 18.64 -11.23 8.10
C LYS A 35 17.74 -11.87 7.03
N ALA A 36 18.33 -12.24 5.90
CA ALA A 36 17.72 -13.12 4.91
C ALA A 36 18.41 -14.49 4.99
N SER A 37 17.64 -15.56 5.24
CA SER A 37 18.09 -16.95 5.12
C SER A 37 17.48 -17.57 3.86
N THR A 38 18.31 -18.36 3.18
CA THR A 38 18.15 -19.00 1.87
C THR A 38 16.96 -19.97 1.77
N PRO A 39 16.31 -20.15 0.59
CA PRO A 39 15.16 -21.07 0.44
C PRO A 39 15.59 -22.54 0.39
N GLN A 40 14.87 -23.42 1.11
CA GLN A 40 15.01 -24.88 1.04
C GLN A 40 13.71 -25.49 0.47
N GLN A 41 13.83 -26.49 -0.42
CA GLN A 41 12.73 -27.16 -1.14
C GLN A 41 11.82 -28.01 -0.22
N PRO A 42 10.52 -28.18 -0.54
CA PRO A 42 9.63 -29.04 0.24
C PRO A 42 9.69 -30.52 -0.17
N GLN A 43 9.70 -31.42 0.83
CA GLN A 43 9.52 -32.87 0.70
C GLN A 43 8.02 -33.26 0.86
N PRO A 44 7.54 -34.35 0.25
CA PRO A 44 6.13 -34.76 0.32
C PRO A 44 5.81 -35.60 1.57
N HIS A 45 4.66 -35.34 2.20
CA HIS A 45 4.06 -36.19 3.26
C HIS A 45 2.76 -36.86 2.75
N PRO A 46 2.42 -38.07 3.24
CA PRO A 46 1.36 -38.91 2.67
C PRO A 46 -0.05 -38.51 3.12
N THR A 47 -0.99 -38.64 2.18
CA THR A 47 -2.43 -38.40 2.32
C THR A 47 -3.15 -39.64 2.86
N ASN A 48 -3.87 -39.50 3.97
CA ASN A 48 -5.00 -40.35 4.33
C ASN A 48 -6.02 -39.49 5.09
N ASN A 49 -7.14 -39.15 4.46
CA ASN A 49 -8.27 -38.50 5.13
C ASN A 49 -9.59 -39.18 4.70
N PRO A 50 -10.42 -39.71 5.61
CA PRO A 50 -11.56 -40.58 5.31
C PRO A 50 -12.85 -39.79 5.04
N LEU A 51 -12.82 -38.88 4.06
CA LEU A 51 -14.03 -38.16 3.62
C LEU A 51 -14.11 -38.09 2.09
N ALA A 52 -13.94 -39.24 1.45
CA ALA A 52 -14.24 -39.43 0.03
C ALA A 52 -15.73 -39.78 -0.11
N GLY A 53 -16.60 -38.79 -0.27
CA GLY A 53 -18.03 -39.10 -0.40
C GLY A 53 -19.02 -37.97 -0.63
N LEU A 54 -18.60 -36.76 -1.04
CA LEU A 54 -19.55 -35.71 -1.42
C LEU A 54 -19.15 -35.14 -2.78
N THR A 55 -20.03 -35.29 -3.76
CA THR A 55 -19.86 -34.83 -5.15
C THR A 55 -19.98 -33.30 -5.24
N ALA A 56 -19.16 -32.71 -6.11
CA ALA A 56 -18.79 -31.30 -6.12
C ALA A 56 -19.73 -30.37 -6.92
N ASP A 57 -20.98 -30.78 -7.20
CA ASP A 57 -21.82 -30.10 -8.21
C ASP A 57 -22.95 -29.23 -7.63
N SER A 58 -22.97 -28.96 -6.32
CA SER A 58 -24.05 -28.18 -5.68
C SER A 58 -23.60 -27.12 -4.68
N CYS A 59 -22.33 -26.69 -4.73
CA CYS A 59 -21.86 -25.55 -3.92
C CYS A 59 -21.82 -24.26 -4.76
N PRO A 60 -22.44 -23.15 -4.33
CA PRO A 60 -22.41 -21.85 -5.03
C PRO A 60 -21.01 -21.17 -5.04
N TYR A 61 -19.97 -21.92 -4.68
CA TYR A 61 -18.58 -21.52 -4.46
C TYR A 61 -17.70 -21.45 -5.73
N SER A 62 -18.27 -21.71 -6.92
CA SER A 62 -17.49 -21.87 -8.16
C SER A 62 -17.07 -20.54 -8.78
N ALA A 63 -17.94 -19.53 -8.77
CA ALA A 63 -17.63 -18.20 -9.33
C ALA A 63 -16.58 -17.45 -8.49
N GLU A 64 -16.68 -17.54 -7.16
CA GLU A 64 -15.74 -16.91 -6.22
C GLU A 64 -14.35 -17.54 -6.28
N ARG A 65 -14.26 -18.87 -6.46
CA ARG A 65 -12.98 -19.56 -6.64
C ARG A 65 -12.28 -19.11 -7.92
N GLN A 66 -13.03 -18.96 -9.01
CA GLN A 66 -12.50 -18.47 -10.28
C GLN A 66 -11.99 -17.04 -10.13
N GLU A 67 -12.73 -16.16 -9.46
CA GLU A 67 -12.29 -14.79 -9.18
C GLU A 67 -11.05 -14.74 -8.26
N GLN A 68 -10.95 -15.62 -7.27
CA GLN A 68 -9.81 -15.73 -6.37
C GLN A 68 -8.55 -16.28 -7.07
N GLU A 69 -8.67 -17.28 -7.94
CA GLU A 69 -7.58 -17.78 -8.79
C GLU A 69 -7.09 -16.72 -9.78
N LEU A 70 -8.02 -15.95 -10.35
CA LEU A 70 -7.72 -14.85 -11.26
C LEU A 70 -6.93 -13.72 -10.56
N ILE A 71 -7.33 -13.32 -9.34
CA ILE A 71 -6.62 -12.28 -8.57
C ILE A 71 -5.26 -12.78 -8.06
N ALA A 72 -5.18 -14.04 -7.65
CA ALA A 72 -3.95 -14.75 -7.31
C ALA A 72 -2.90 -14.68 -8.45
N GLU A 73 -3.37 -14.91 -9.68
CA GLU A 73 -2.53 -14.99 -10.85
C GLU A 73 -2.10 -13.60 -11.37
N SER A 74 -2.80 -12.51 -10.99
CA SER A 74 -2.37 -11.12 -11.32
C SER A 74 -1.11 -10.72 -10.53
N ASN A 75 -0.94 -11.31 -9.34
CA ASN A 75 0.11 -10.99 -8.39
C ASN A 75 1.10 -12.14 -8.10
N ASN A 76 1.08 -13.24 -8.86
CA ASN A 76 1.90 -14.44 -8.62
C ASN A 76 1.78 -15.01 -7.19
N MET A 77 0.62 -14.89 -6.55
CA MET A 77 0.38 -15.45 -5.22
C MET A 77 -0.66 -16.55 -5.30
N PRO A 78 -0.53 -17.69 -4.59
CA PRO A 78 -1.59 -18.68 -4.54
C PRO A 78 -2.90 -18.07 -3.97
N PRO A 79 -4.08 -18.62 -4.32
CA PRO A 79 -5.37 -18.14 -3.82
C PRO A 79 -5.30 -18.03 -2.29
N PRO A 80 -5.51 -16.83 -1.71
CA PRO A 80 -5.22 -16.63 -0.30
C PRO A 80 -6.22 -17.40 0.56
N SER A 81 -5.72 -18.24 1.46
CA SER A 81 -6.57 -18.96 2.42
C SER A 81 -7.33 -17.97 3.30
N GLN A 82 -8.65 -18.16 3.36
CA GLN A 82 -9.58 -17.50 4.27
C GLN A 82 -9.85 -18.34 5.54
N LEU A 83 -9.14 -19.47 5.72
CA LEU A 83 -9.29 -20.27 6.93
C LEU A 83 -8.55 -19.61 8.10
N PRO A 84 -9.13 -19.64 9.31
CA PRO A 84 -8.42 -19.25 10.52
C PRO A 84 -7.12 -20.04 10.68
N ALA A 85 -6.09 -19.39 11.21
CA ALA A 85 -4.83 -20.06 11.50
C ALA A 85 -4.94 -20.91 12.80
N GLN A 86 -4.08 -21.92 12.95
CA GLN A 86 -4.24 -22.97 13.98
C GLN A 86 -4.33 -22.44 15.43
N ASP A 87 -3.62 -21.36 15.74
CA ASP A 87 -3.51 -20.69 17.04
C ASP A 87 -4.25 -19.35 17.11
N GLN A 88 -5.08 -19.06 16.11
CA GLN A 88 -5.90 -17.85 16.07
C GLN A 88 -7.01 -17.90 17.12
N LYS A 89 -7.19 -16.83 17.89
CA LYS A 89 -8.12 -16.79 19.04
C LYS A 89 -9.46 -16.16 18.68
N GLN A 90 -9.49 -15.23 17.74
CA GLN A 90 -10.66 -14.48 17.32
C GLN A 90 -10.97 -14.74 15.85
N LEU A 91 -12.26 -14.78 15.49
CA LEU A 91 -12.66 -14.83 14.09
C LEU A 91 -12.45 -13.46 13.45
N LEU A 92 -11.75 -13.44 12.33
CA LEU A 92 -11.52 -12.23 11.53
C LEU A 92 -12.51 -12.21 10.36
N SER A 93 -12.85 -11.02 9.88
CA SER A 93 -13.75 -10.90 8.73
C SER A 93 -13.15 -11.57 7.49
N THR A 94 -13.98 -12.36 6.79
CA THR A 94 -13.66 -12.95 5.49
C THR A 94 -14.22 -12.12 4.33
N GLU A 95 -14.96 -11.07 4.63
CA GLU A 95 -15.52 -10.15 3.64
C GLU A 95 -14.41 -9.35 2.96
N ARG A 96 -14.54 -9.17 1.66
CA ARG A 96 -13.56 -8.45 0.84
C ARG A 96 -14.14 -7.12 0.38
N GLU A 97 -13.29 -6.12 0.29
CA GLU A 97 -13.67 -4.77 -0.15
C GLU A 97 -13.37 -4.57 -1.64
N HIS A 98 -14.35 -4.04 -2.38
CA HIS A 98 -14.19 -3.68 -3.78
C HIS A 98 -13.58 -2.28 -3.92
N SER A 99 -12.47 -2.19 -4.66
CA SER A 99 -11.78 -0.93 -4.92
C SER A 99 -12.49 -0.08 -5.98
N THR A 100 -12.08 1.19 -6.07
CA THR A 100 -12.42 2.03 -7.22
C THR A 100 -11.45 1.88 -8.40
N ILE A 101 -10.41 1.06 -8.23
CA ILE A 101 -9.28 0.95 -9.15
C ILE A 101 -9.63 -0.05 -10.28
N PRO A 102 -9.81 0.39 -11.53
CA PRO A 102 -10.05 -0.51 -12.66
C PRO A 102 -8.80 -1.32 -12.98
N MET A 103 -8.97 -2.60 -13.27
CA MET A 103 -7.91 -3.50 -13.71
C MET A 103 -7.78 -3.49 -15.24
N GLY A 104 -6.55 -3.64 -15.73
CA GLY A 104 -6.25 -3.74 -17.16
C GLY A 104 -5.80 -5.14 -17.59
N GLY A 105 -5.46 -5.28 -18.87
CA GLY A 105 -4.99 -6.55 -19.43
C GLY A 105 -6.09 -7.61 -19.46
N ARG A 106 -5.80 -8.82 -18.98
CA ARG A 106 -6.77 -9.94 -18.98
C ARG A 106 -7.96 -9.75 -18.03
N PHE A 107 -7.90 -8.74 -17.16
CA PHE A 107 -8.93 -8.41 -16.17
C PHE A 107 -9.73 -7.17 -16.54
N ASP A 108 -9.66 -6.76 -17.80
CA ASP A 108 -10.36 -5.57 -18.26
C ASP A 108 -11.86 -5.65 -17.98
N GLY A 109 -12.45 -4.52 -17.59
CA GLY A 109 -13.86 -4.43 -17.17
C GLY A 109 -14.13 -4.81 -15.72
N LYS A 110 -13.12 -5.20 -14.93
CA LYS A 110 -13.25 -5.47 -13.49
C LYS A 110 -12.47 -4.45 -12.66
N ASN A 111 -12.88 -4.28 -11.41
CA ASN A 111 -12.14 -3.49 -10.41
C ASN A 111 -11.29 -4.40 -9.51
N TRP A 112 -10.22 -3.85 -8.97
CA TRP A 112 -9.41 -4.55 -7.98
C TRP A 112 -10.24 -4.86 -6.73
N VAL A 113 -9.96 -6.00 -6.09
CA VAL A 113 -10.64 -6.43 -4.87
C VAL A 113 -9.59 -6.67 -3.80
N TYR A 114 -9.68 -5.91 -2.71
CA TYR A 114 -8.73 -5.99 -1.61
C TYR A 114 -8.85 -7.32 -0.84
N PRO A 115 -7.79 -7.78 -0.16
CA PRO A 115 -7.88 -8.93 0.72
C PRO A 115 -8.78 -8.63 1.92
N SER A 116 -9.46 -9.66 2.43
CA SER A 116 -10.17 -9.59 3.70
C SER A 116 -9.21 -9.50 4.88
N GLU A 117 -9.74 -9.23 6.08
CA GLU A 117 -8.95 -9.25 7.33
C GLU A 117 -8.26 -10.59 7.54
N GLN A 118 -8.99 -11.69 7.38
CA GLN A 118 -8.44 -13.02 7.53
C GLN A 118 -7.32 -13.31 6.51
N MET A 119 -7.51 -12.91 5.25
CA MET A 119 -6.49 -13.06 4.21
C MET A 119 -5.23 -12.24 4.52
N PHE A 120 -5.41 -11.01 5.01
CA PHE A 120 -4.32 -10.09 5.36
C PHE A 120 -3.53 -10.59 6.57
N PHE A 121 -4.23 -11.01 7.64
CA PHE A 121 -3.63 -11.64 8.82
C PHE A 121 -2.80 -12.87 8.46
N ASN A 122 -3.39 -13.79 7.68
CA ASN A 122 -2.70 -14.99 7.20
C ASN A 122 -1.46 -14.64 6.36
N ALA A 123 -1.55 -13.59 5.53
CA ALA A 123 -0.42 -13.14 4.71
C ALA A 123 0.73 -12.56 5.54
N MET A 124 0.43 -11.79 6.59
CA MET A 124 1.45 -11.29 7.53
C MET A 124 2.14 -12.43 8.26
N ARG A 125 1.38 -13.41 8.76
CA ARG A 125 1.94 -14.56 9.46
C ARG A 125 2.84 -15.43 8.58
N ARG A 126 2.49 -15.63 7.30
CA ARG A 126 3.39 -16.29 6.33
C ARG A 126 4.72 -15.57 6.14
N LYS A 127 4.76 -14.27 6.41
CA LYS A 127 5.97 -13.44 6.39
C LYS A 127 6.66 -13.37 7.76
N ASN A 128 6.34 -14.29 8.68
CA ASN A 128 6.85 -14.37 10.05
C ASN A 128 6.57 -13.14 10.92
N TRP A 129 5.48 -12.42 10.64
CA TRP A 129 4.97 -11.38 11.51
C TRP A 129 4.04 -11.94 12.58
N GLN A 130 3.95 -11.23 13.70
CA GLN A 130 3.03 -11.54 14.81
C GLN A 130 1.99 -10.41 14.95
N PRO A 131 1.08 -10.25 13.98
CA PRO A 131 0.04 -9.22 14.07
C PRO A 131 -0.97 -9.55 15.17
N SER A 132 -1.51 -8.50 15.79
CA SER A 132 -2.67 -8.60 16.68
C SER A 132 -3.93 -8.82 15.86
N GLU A 133 -4.78 -9.76 16.28
CA GLU A 133 -6.05 -10.05 15.62
C GLU A 133 -7.01 -8.86 15.73
N GLN A 134 -7.01 -8.19 16.89
CA GLN A 134 -7.87 -7.05 17.20
C GLN A 134 -7.61 -5.86 16.26
N ASP A 135 -6.36 -5.72 15.82
CA ASP A 135 -5.93 -4.59 14.99
C ASP A 135 -6.43 -4.71 13.55
N MET A 136 -6.83 -5.90 13.08
CA MET A 136 -7.15 -6.14 11.68
C MET A 136 -8.33 -5.30 11.19
N SER A 137 -9.31 -5.09 12.07
CA SER A 137 -10.49 -4.25 11.82
C SER A 137 -10.17 -2.77 11.56
N VAL A 138 -8.99 -2.30 11.97
CA VAL A 138 -8.53 -0.93 11.78
C VAL A 138 -7.46 -0.87 10.69
N VAL A 139 -6.50 -1.78 10.74
CA VAL A 139 -5.33 -1.80 9.87
C VAL A 139 -5.73 -2.03 8.41
N VAL A 140 -6.64 -2.97 8.14
CA VAL A 140 -6.99 -3.35 6.76
C VAL A 140 -7.73 -2.22 6.03
N PRO A 141 -8.78 -1.60 6.59
CA PRO A 141 -9.42 -0.44 5.96
C PRO A 141 -8.46 0.73 5.72
N ILE A 142 -7.53 1.00 6.65
CA ILE A 142 -6.51 2.04 6.46
C ILE A 142 -5.60 1.72 5.27
N HIS A 143 -5.13 0.48 5.13
CA HIS A 143 -4.32 0.07 3.97
C HIS A 143 -5.09 0.22 2.65
N ASN A 144 -6.37 -0.17 2.62
CA ASN A 144 -7.22 -0.02 1.44
C ASN A 144 -7.40 1.47 1.10
N ALA A 145 -7.69 2.31 2.08
CA ALA A 145 -7.80 3.76 1.89
C ALA A 145 -6.48 4.39 1.40
N VAL A 146 -5.33 3.92 1.85
CA VAL A 146 -4.01 4.36 1.35
C VAL A 146 -3.83 3.98 -0.13
N ASN A 147 -4.24 2.78 -0.54
CA ASN A 147 -4.21 2.36 -1.94
C ASN A 147 -5.11 3.23 -2.82
N GLU A 148 -6.32 3.54 -2.36
CA GLU A 148 -7.23 4.46 -3.06
C GLU A 148 -6.64 5.88 -3.17
N GLN A 149 -5.95 6.36 -2.14
CA GLN A 149 -5.23 7.63 -2.20
C GLN A 149 -4.06 7.61 -3.18
N CYS A 150 -3.33 6.50 -3.27
CA CYS A 150 -2.29 6.32 -4.29
C CYS A 150 -2.88 6.38 -5.70
N TRP A 151 -4.01 5.70 -5.91
CA TRP A 151 -4.73 5.73 -7.18
C TRP A 151 -5.19 7.13 -7.55
N ARG A 152 -5.81 7.86 -6.62
CA ARG A 152 -6.22 9.25 -6.83
C ARG A 152 -5.06 10.15 -7.25
N LYS A 153 -3.89 9.99 -6.63
CA LYS A 153 -2.67 10.73 -7.02
C LYS A 153 -2.17 10.35 -8.40
N ILE A 154 -2.26 9.07 -8.80
CA ILE A 154 -1.98 8.67 -10.18
C ILE A 154 -2.97 9.35 -11.14
N LEU A 155 -4.26 9.41 -10.80
CA LEU A 155 -5.25 10.09 -11.62
C LEU A 155 -4.98 11.60 -11.79
N GLU A 156 -4.38 12.26 -10.79
CA GLU A 156 -3.91 13.66 -10.94
C GLU A 156 -2.87 13.79 -12.05
N TRP A 157 -1.95 12.82 -12.18
CA TRP A 157 -0.98 12.77 -13.28
C TRP A 157 -1.61 12.42 -14.62
N GLU A 158 -2.52 11.46 -14.61
CA GLU A 158 -3.23 11.01 -15.81
C GLU A 158 -4.18 12.09 -16.35
N ALA A 159 -4.66 13.02 -15.52
CA ALA A 159 -5.50 14.15 -15.95
C ALA A 159 -4.81 15.08 -16.96
N LEU A 160 -3.48 15.07 -17.05
CA LEU A 160 -2.72 15.77 -18.09
C LEU A 160 -2.98 15.19 -19.50
N TYR A 161 -3.53 13.98 -19.58
CA TYR A 161 -3.78 13.26 -20.81
C TYR A 161 -5.29 13.17 -21.06
N LYS A 162 -5.73 13.65 -22.22
CA LYS A 162 -7.05 13.32 -22.73
C LYS A 162 -6.97 11.94 -23.34
N SER A 163 -7.44 10.93 -22.63
CA SER A 163 -7.53 9.57 -23.15
C SER A 163 -8.70 9.47 -24.13
N SER A 164 -8.45 8.93 -25.32
CA SER A 164 -9.47 8.65 -26.32
C SER A 164 -10.19 7.31 -26.07
N CYS A 165 -9.71 6.48 -25.15
CA CYS A 165 -10.25 5.12 -24.92
C CYS A 165 -10.72 4.89 -23.47
N GLY A 166 -11.05 5.96 -22.74
CA GLY A 166 -11.60 5.89 -21.39
C GLY A 166 -10.58 6.12 -20.28
N GLN A 167 -10.78 5.51 -19.11
CA GLN A 167 -9.95 5.75 -17.92
C GLN A 167 -8.68 4.87 -17.89
N PRO A 168 -7.59 5.32 -17.24
CA PRO A 168 -6.39 4.51 -17.04
C PRO A 168 -6.71 3.27 -16.19
N LYS A 169 -5.97 2.18 -16.40
CA LYS A 169 -6.24 0.89 -15.74
C LYS A 169 -4.98 0.33 -15.07
N LEU A 170 -5.09 -0.26 -13.89
CA LEU A 170 -3.98 -0.89 -13.18
C LEU A 170 -3.64 -2.24 -13.81
N LEU A 171 -2.40 -2.40 -14.28
CA LEU A 171 -1.89 -3.66 -14.81
C LEU A 171 -1.16 -4.49 -13.75
N LYS A 172 -0.38 -3.84 -12.88
CA LYS A 172 0.47 -4.54 -11.91
C LYS A 172 0.85 -3.68 -10.72
N PHE A 173 0.81 -4.29 -9.54
CA PHE A 173 1.38 -3.78 -8.30
C PHE A 173 2.73 -4.47 -8.01
N GLN A 174 3.78 -3.71 -7.68
CA GLN A 174 5.07 -4.28 -7.29
C GLN A 174 5.71 -3.53 -6.12
N GLY A 175 5.84 -4.19 -4.98
CA GLY A 175 6.63 -3.69 -3.84
C GLY A 175 8.13 -3.75 -4.12
N LYS A 176 8.84 -2.67 -3.77
CA LYS A 176 10.29 -2.52 -3.90
C LYS A 176 10.91 -1.74 -2.73
N PRO A 177 10.72 -2.20 -1.48
CA PRO A 177 11.07 -1.43 -0.27
C PRO A 177 12.55 -1.05 -0.16
N LYS A 178 13.46 -1.83 -0.75
CA LYS A 178 14.93 -1.57 -0.70
C LYS A 178 15.49 -0.86 -1.94
N ASP A 179 14.68 -0.70 -2.99
CA ASP A 179 15.11 -0.01 -4.20
C ASP A 179 14.85 1.49 -4.00
N TYR A 180 15.73 2.25 -3.34
CA TYR A 180 15.47 3.68 -3.16
C TYR A 180 15.64 4.47 -4.46
N THR A 181 14.69 5.36 -4.77
CA THR A 181 14.77 6.23 -5.95
C THR A 181 15.95 7.21 -5.86
N PRO A 182 16.46 7.72 -7.00
CA PRO A 182 17.49 8.76 -6.98
C PRO A 182 17.07 9.99 -6.15
N LYS A 183 15.79 10.39 -6.24
CA LYS A 183 15.22 11.47 -5.41
C LYS A 183 15.32 11.15 -3.92
N ALA A 184 14.88 9.96 -3.50
CA ALA A 184 14.92 9.55 -2.10
C ALA A 184 16.37 9.53 -1.56
N ARG A 185 17.32 9.02 -2.36
CA ARG A 185 18.75 9.01 -1.99
C ARG A 185 19.31 10.42 -1.84
N ILE A 186 19.07 11.32 -2.80
CA ILE A 186 19.53 12.71 -2.72
C ILE A 186 18.91 13.43 -1.51
N ARG A 187 17.61 13.27 -1.26
CA ARG A 187 16.96 13.84 -0.08
C ARG A 187 17.56 13.29 1.22
N SER A 188 17.87 11.99 1.26
CA SER A 188 18.53 11.40 2.43
C SER A 188 19.93 11.97 2.66
N LEU A 189 20.70 12.23 1.60
CA LEU A 189 22.00 12.92 1.71
C LEU A 189 21.87 14.35 2.27
N LEU A 190 20.71 14.99 2.10
CA LEU A 190 20.39 16.31 2.65
C LEU A 190 19.75 16.25 4.05
N GLY A 191 19.75 15.09 4.71
CA GLY A 191 19.24 14.91 6.08
C GLY A 191 17.75 14.60 6.20
N TYR A 192 17.02 14.37 5.10
CA TYR A 192 15.64 13.90 5.16
C TYR A 192 15.55 12.39 5.40
N THR A 193 14.43 11.92 5.94
CA THR A 193 14.17 10.49 6.12
C THR A 193 13.96 9.79 4.78
N LEU A 194 14.48 8.56 4.66
CA LEU A 194 14.16 7.67 3.55
C LEU A 194 12.70 7.20 3.64
N PRO A 195 12.06 6.85 2.51
CA PRO A 195 10.74 6.26 2.55
C PRO A 195 10.80 4.90 3.26
N PHE A 196 9.81 4.61 4.10
CA PHE A 196 9.72 3.32 4.80
C PHE A 196 9.23 2.21 3.86
N ASP A 197 8.57 2.57 2.77
CA ASP A 197 8.13 1.65 1.73
C ASP A 197 8.15 2.31 0.35
N ARG A 198 8.29 1.50 -0.70
CA ARG A 198 8.24 1.96 -2.10
C ARG A 198 7.53 0.94 -2.96
N HIS A 199 6.68 1.45 -3.85
CA HIS A 199 5.98 0.66 -4.84
C HIS A 199 6.18 1.20 -6.27
N ASP A 200 6.25 0.28 -7.24
CA ASP A 200 6.11 0.57 -8.66
C ASP A 200 4.71 0.08 -9.10
N TRP A 201 3.87 0.98 -9.60
CA TRP A 201 2.55 0.66 -10.16
C TRP A 201 2.60 0.82 -11.68
N THR A 202 2.25 -0.24 -12.39
CA THR A 202 2.20 -0.22 -13.86
C THR A 202 0.76 -0.04 -14.31
N ILE A 203 0.54 1.00 -15.11
CA ILE A 203 -0.76 1.47 -15.58
C ILE A 203 -0.83 1.31 -17.09
N ASP A 204 -1.98 0.86 -17.58
CA ASP A 204 -2.36 0.96 -18.98
C ASP A 204 -3.01 2.32 -19.22
N ARG A 205 -2.29 3.19 -19.91
CA ARG A 205 -2.77 4.46 -20.46
C ARG A 205 -3.09 4.24 -21.93
N CYS A 206 -4.27 3.68 -22.20
CA CYS A 206 -4.79 3.55 -23.56
C CYS A 206 -3.91 2.73 -24.52
N GLY A 207 -3.50 1.54 -24.09
CA GLY A 207 -2.56 0.67 -24.82
C GLY A 207 -1.10 1.04 -24.57
N LYS A 208 -0.81 2.16 -23.91
CA LYS A 208 0.55 2.54 -23.51
C LYS A 208 0.80 2.20 -22.05
N THR A 209 1.77 1.33 -21.82
CA THR A 209 2.23 0.99 -20.48
C THR A 209 3.07 2.12 -19.87
N VAL A 210 2.64 2.63 -18.71
CA VAL A 210 3.34 3.66 -17.93
C VAL A 210 3.56 3.16 -16.52
N THR A 211 4.75 3.36 -15.95
CA THR A 211 5.04 2.98 -14.57
C THR A 211 5.15 4.21 -13.69
N TYR A 212 4.42 4.22 -12.59
CA TYR A 212 4.54 5.19 -11.50
C TYR A 212 5.39 4.62 -10.38
N VAL A 213 6.14 5.51 -9.71
CA VAL A 213 6.83 5.21 -8.47
C VAL A 213 6.11 5.94 -7.35
N ILE A 214 5.88 5.22 -6.26
CA ILE A 214 5.19 5.70 -5.07
C ILE A 214 6.13 5.47 -3.89
N ASP A 215 6.64 6.54 -3.32
CA ASP A 215 7.44 6.50 -2.10
C ASP A 215 6.54 6.89 -0.91
N PHE A 216 6.56 6.06 0.15
CA PHE A 216 5.77 6.25 1.37
C PHE A 216 6.68 6.78 2.49
N TYR A 217 6.34 7.95 3.01
CA TYR A 217 7.08 8.59 4.10
C TYR A 217 6.19 8.74 5.33
N SER A 218 6.77 8.58 6.52
CA SER A 218 6.10 8.94 7.76
C SER A 218 5.92 10.45 7.81
N GLY A 219 4.72 10.91 8.10
CA GLY A 219 4.44 12.32 8.31
C GLY A 219 4.69 12.73 9.76
N ALA A 220 4.55 14.03 10.04
CA ALA A 220 4.63 14.54 11.41
C ALA A 220 3.46 13.99 12.25
N PRO A 221 3.66 13.68 13.54
CA PRO A 221 2.55 13.24 14.39
C PRO A 221 1.40 14.25 14.33
N ALA A 222 0.18 13.76 14.05
CA ALA A 222 -0.98 14.63 13.99
C ALA A 222 -1.29 15.15 15.40
N LYS A 223 -1.91 16.34 15.48
CA LYS A 223 -2.19 17.03 16.76
C LYS A 223 -3.11 16.23 17.69
N ASP A 224 -3.90 15.33 17.12
CA ASP A 224 -4.82 14.41 17.78
C ASP A 224 -4.19 13.03 18.08
N GLY A 225 -2.89 12.86 17.86
CA GLY A 225 -2.21 11.57 17.99
C GLY A 225 -2.43 10.62 16.80
N GLY A 226 -3.08 11.08 15.73
CA GLY A 226 -3.24 10.31 14.50
C GLY A 226 -1.90 10.07 13.78
N VAL A 227 -1.81 8.92 13.10
CA VAL A 227 -0.71 8.62 12.19
C VAL A 227 -0.90 9.44 10.92
N SER A 228 0.09 10.26 10.56
CA SER A 228 0.11 10.93 9.26
C SER A 228 1.17 10.31 8.37
N PHE A 229 0.90 10.28 7.07
CA PHE A 229 1.83 9.80 6.05
C PHE A 229 1.86 10.77 4.89
N TYR A 230 2.98 10.78 4.18
CA TYR A 230 3.18 11.56 2.97
C TYR A 230 3.46 10.61 1.80
N LEU A 231 2.65 10.73 0.75
CA LEU A 231 2.79 9.95 -0.49
C LEU A 231 3.43 10.81 -1.57
N ASP A 232 4.61 10.40 -2.02
CA ASP A 232 5.28 10.98 -3.18
C ASP A 232 5.05 10.07 -4.39
N VAL A 233 4.04 10.42 -5.20
CA VAL A 233 3.61 9.68 -6.39
C VAL A 233 4.05 10.43 -7.63
N ARG A 234 4.77 9.75 -8.53
CA ARG A 234 5.29 10.37 -9.76
C ARG A 234 5.62 9.33 -10.84
N PRO A 235 5.62 9.71 -12.13
CA PRO A 235 6.06 8.84 -13.20
C PRO A 235 7.50 8.37 -12.98
N LYS A 236 7.80 7.10 -13.27
CA LYS A 236 9.15 6.54 -13.17
C LYS A 236 10.11 7.27 -14.11
N LEU A 237 11.40 7.34 -13.76
CA LEU A 237 12.42 8.03 -14.56
C LEU A 237 12.78 7.23 -15.84
N THR A 238 11.85 7.23 -16.80
CA THR A 238 12.04 6.81 -18.19
C THR A 238 11.96 8.05 -19.10
N VAL A 239 12.27 7.93 -20.39
CA VAL A 239 12.14 9.05 -21.35
C VAL A 239 10.73 9.65 -21.29
N ASP A 240 9.70 8.80 -21.29
CA ASP A 240 8.31 9.26 -21.21
C ASP A 240 7.96 9.79 -19.82
N GLY A 241 8.43 9.18 -18.74
CA GLY A 241 8.16 9.69 -17.40
C GLY A 241 8.84 11.04 -17.12
N VAL A 242 10.00 11.31 -17.71
CA VAL A 242 10.63 12.64 -17.67
C VAL A 242 9.79 13.66 -18.43
N LYS A 243 9.26 13.30 -19.62
CA LYS A 243 8.31 14.15 -20.34
C LYS A 243 7.06 14.44 -19.52
N ASP A 244 6.48 13.42 -18.86
CA ASP A 244 5.30 13.57 -18.00
C ASP A 244 5.58 14.55 -16.84
N ARG A 245 6.74 14.43 -16.18
CA ARG A 245 7.18 15.32 -15.10
C ARG A 245 7.38 16.77 -15.57
N ILE A 246 8.02 16.96 -16.72
CA ILE A 246 8.18 18.28 -17.32
C ILE A 246 6.79 18.87 -17.61
N LYS A 247 5.91 18.10 -18.25
CA LYS A 247 4.54 18.55 -18.57
C LYS A 247 3.77 18.96 -17.31
N MET A 248 3.85 18.18 -16.23
CA MET A 248 3.24 18.53 -14.95
C MET A 248 3.79 19.84 -14.38
N TRP A 249 5.11 20.03 -14.46
CA TRP A 249 5.77 21.26 -14.03
C TRP A 249 5.27 22.49 -14.79
N TRP A 250 5.17 22.41 -16.11
CA TRP A 250 4.62 23.52 -16.90
C TRP A 250 3.14 23.78 -16.62
N SER A 251 2.37 22.75 -16.25
CA SER A 251 0.94 22.89 -15.98
C SER A 251 0.62 23.40 -14.58
N THR A 252 1.45 23.09 -13.57
CA THR A 252 1.12 23.34 -12.15
C THR A 252 2.21 24.08 -11.38
N GLY A 253 3.39 24.27 -11.97
CA GLY A 253 4.58 24.75 -11.25
C GLY A 253 5.14 23.73 -10.25
N SER A 254 4.73 22.45 -10.33
CA SER A 254 5.13 21.40 -9.40
C SER A 254 5.36 20.06 -10.13
N GLY A 255 5.92 19.05 -9.44
CA GLY A 255 6.03 17.69 -9.99
C GLY A 255 7.26 17.39 -10.87
N LEU A 256 8.16 18.35 -11.12
CA LEU A 256 9.41 18.05 -11.82
C LEU A 256 10.29 17.07 -11.02
N TRP A 257 10.32 17.27 -9.69
CA TRP A 257 11.15 16.52 -8.75
C TRP A 257 10.34 15.91 -7.63
#